data_AF-A0A9C6U068-F1
#
_entry.id   AF-A0A9C6U068-F1
#
_cell.length_a   1.000
_cell.length_b   1.000
_cell.length_c   1.000
_cell.angle_alpha   90.00
_cell.angle_beta   90.00
_cell.angle_gamma   90.00
#
_symmetry.space_group_name_H-M   'P 1'
#
loop_
_entity.id
_entity.type
_entity.pdbx_description
1 polymer ?
#
loop_
_entity_poly.entity_id
_entity_poly.type
_entity_poly.pdbx_seq_one_letter_code
_entity_poly.pdbx_strand_id
1 'polypeptide(L)'
;MIVILLEATGTRDEGIVVKDLSSKWESSDQSGKWLKLKPEYIQASADLDVLIIGGYYGSGRCGGEVAQFLVGLAERPSPNTHPKRFISFCRVGTGLSDDELDSTCCLVIELLMHFARLNPHFQPWQDRLGL
;
A
#
# COMPACT_ATOMS: atom_id res chain seq x y z
N MET A 1 -16.85 -21.48 -13.67
CA MET A 1 -15.81 -20.85 -12.83
C MET A 1 -16.05 -19.36 -12.63
N ILE A 2 -16.33 -18.57 -13.67
CA ILE A 2 -16.62 -17.12 -13.49
C ILE A 2 -17.93 -16.89 -12.72
N VAL A 3 -18.97 -17.69 -12.99
CA VAL A 3 -20.29 -17.55 -12.32
C VAL A 3 -20.19 -17.76 -10.81
N ILE A 4 -19.50 -18.81 -10.35
CA ILE A 4 -19.30 -19.08 -8.91
C ILE A 4 -18.47 -18.02 -8.21
N LEU A 5 -17.54 -17.35 -8.93
CA LEU A 5 -16.78 -16.23 -8.36
C LEU A 5 -17.69 -15.00 -8.18
N LEU A 6 -18.60 -14.74 -9.11
CA LEU A 6 -19.58 -13.65 -9.00
C LEU A 6 -20.62 -13.91 -7.89
N GLU A 7 -20.98 -15.16 -7.64
CA GLU A 7 -21.83 -15.51 -6.48
C GLU A 7 -21.09 -15.32 -5.15
N ALA A 8 -19.80 -15.70 -5.09
CA ALA A 8 -18.94 -15.45 -3.93
C ALA A 8 -18.78 -13.93 -3.66
N THR A 9 -18.64 -13.11 -4.69
CA THR A 9 -18.59 -11.64 -4.50
C THR A 9 -19.93 -11.08 -4.03
N GLY A 10 -21.04 -11.58 -4.56
CA GLY A 10 -22.39 -11.18 -4.14
C GLY A 10 -22.69 -11.50 -2.67
N THR A 11 -22.07 -12.55 -2.14
CA THR A 11 -22.17 -12.95 -0.73
C THR A 11 -21.12 -12.29 0.18
N ARG A 12 -20.25 -11.44 -0.39
CA ARG A 12 -19.13 -10.75 0.27
C ARG A 12 -18.04 -11.71 0.80
N ASP A 13 -17.90 -12.88 0.18
CA ASP A 13 -16.77 -13.77 0.42
C ASP A 13 -15.50 -13.24 -0.25
N GLU A 14 -14.32 -13.58 0.30
CA GLU A 14 -13.02 -13.10 -0.22
C GLU A 14 -12.68 -13.65 -1.61
N GLY A 15 -13.17 -14.84 -1.95
CA GLY A 15 -12.89 -15.49 -3.23
C GLY A 15 -13.10 -17.00 -3.17
N ILE A 16 -12.58 -17.70 -4.18
CA ILE A 16 -12.71 -19.16 -4.31
C ILE A 16 -11.33 -19.83 -4.32
N VAL A 17 -11.26 -21.04 -3.75
CA VAL A 17 -10.06 -21.88 -3.82
C VAL A 17 -10.35 -23.08 -4.71
N VAL A 18 -9.59 -23.21 -5.80
CA VAL A 18 -9.67 -24.35 -6.72
C VAL A 18 -8.59 -25.36 -6.32
N LYS A 19 -9.01 -26.59 -6.02
CA LYS A 19 -8.10 -27.68 -5.65
C LYS A 19 -8.22 -28.82 -6.65
N ASP A 20 -7.08 -29.36 -7.06
CA ASP A 20 -7.05 -30.62 -7.80
C ASP A 20 -7.33 -31.80 -6.85
N LEU A 21 -8.42 -32.53 -7.10
CA LEU A 21 -8.83 -33.67 -6.30
C LEU A 21 -7.87 -34.87 -6.43
N SER A 22 -7.09 -34.94 -7.51
CA SER A 22 -6.08 -35.98 -7.73
C SER A 22 -4.77 -35.71 -6.99
N SER A 23 -4.60 -34.48 -6.49
CA SER A 23 -3.40 -34.08 -5.78
C SER A 23 -3.39 -34.58 -4.33
N LYS A 24 -2.26 -35.13 -3.88
CA LYS A 24 -2.03 -35.39 -2.46
C LYS A 24 -1.72 -34.10 -1.74
N TRP A 25 -2.17 -33.99 -0.49
CA TRP A 25 -1.82 -32.88 0.37
C TRP A 25 -0.33 -32.97 0.73
N GLU A 26 0.42 -31.95 0.36
CA GLU A 26 1.86 -31.83 0.62
C GLU A 26 2.12 -30.50 1.34
N SER A 27 2.79 -30.58 2.49
CA SER A 27 3.20 -29.37 3.22
C SER A 27 4.32 -28.67 2.44
N SER A 28 4.23 -27.34 2.30
CA SER A 28 5.17 -26.48 1.58
C SER A 28 5.12 -26.53 0.04
N ASP A 29 4.15 -27.23 -0.56
CA ASP A 29 4.04 -27.27 -2.02
C ASP A 29 3.29 -26.04 -2.57
N GLN A 30 3.97 -25.24 -3.40
CA GLN A 30 3.40 -24.10 -4.13
C GLN A 30 3.21 -24.40 -5.64
N SER A 31 3.25 -25.66 -6.05
CA SER A 31 3.17 -26.12 -7.44
C SER A 31 1.86 -25.83 -8.19
N GLY A 32 0.99 -24.96 -7.66
CA GLY A 32 -0.25 -24.56 -8.32
C GLY A 32 -1.40 -25.58 -8.23
N LYS A 33 -1.23 -26.68 -7.49
CA LYS A 33 -2.31 -27.64 -7.17
C LYS A 33 -3.51 -26.97 -6.47
N TRP A 34 -3.26 -25.88 -5.75
CA TRP A 34 -4.24 -25.10 -5.00
C TRP A 34 -4.19 -23.65 -5.48
N LEU A 35 -5.17 -23.26 -6.29
CA LEU A 35 -5.25 -21.91 -6.85
C LEU A 35 -6.20 -21.06 -6.03
N LYS A 36 -5.73 -19.91 -5.56
CA LYS A 36 -6.56 -18.88 -4.91
C LYS A 36 -7.01 -17.90 -5.98
N LEU A 37 -8.31 -17.85 -6.24
CA LEU A 37 -8.91 -16.88 -7.14
C LEU A 37 -9.66 -15.85 -6.32
N LYS A 38 -9.17 -14.62 -6.35
CA LYS A 38 -9.83 -13.50 -5.70
C LYS A 38 -10.35 -12.51 -6.75
N PRO A 39 -11.50 -11.86 -6.52
CA PRO A 39 -12.11 -10.93 -7.48
C PRO A 39 -11.18 -9.78 -7.90
N GLU A 40 -10.35 -9.29 -6.97
CA GLU A 40 -9.37 -8.22 -7.22
C GLU A 40 -8.28 -8.59 -8.24
N TYR A 41 -8.14 -9.87 -8.60
CA TYR A 41 -7.22 -10.30 -9.66
C TYR A 41 -7.83 -10.19 -11.06
N ILE A 42 -9.16 -10.10 -11.16
CA ILE A 42 -9.89 -10.16 -12.44
C ILE A 42 -10.53 -8.82 -12.77
N GLN A 43 -11.07 -8.14 -11.77
CA GLN A 43 -11.49 -6.76 -11.90
C GLN A 43 -10.44 -5.85 -11.30
N ALA A 44 -10.19 -4.71 -11.95
CA ALA A 44 -9.52 -3.61 -11.28
C ALA A 44 -10.29 -3.33 -9.98
N SER A 45 -9.67 -3.67 -8.86
CA SER A 45 -10.08 -3.19 -7.55
C SER A 45 -10.34 -1.69 -7.63
N ALA A 46 -11.21 -1.14 -6.79
CA ALA A 46 -11.37 0.30 -6.72
C ALA A 46 -9.99 0.95 -6.43
N ASP A 47 -9.45 1.63 -7.42
CA ASP A 47 -8.23 2.42 -7.27
C ASP A 47 -8.54 3.62 -6.37
N LEU A 48 -7.60 3.96 -5.50
CA LEU A 48 -7.74 5.06 -4.57
C LEU A 48 -6.62 6.08 -4.81
N ASP A 49 -7.00 7.28 -5.20
CA ASP A 49 -6.09 8.41 -5.28
C ASP A 49 -5.80 8.94 -3.86
N VAL A 50 -4.55 8.81 -3.43
CA VAL A 50 -4.09 9.22 -2.10
C VAL A 50 -2.88 10.13 -2.21
N LEU A 51 -2.67 10.99 -1.21
CA LEU A 51 -1.51 11.88 -1.16
C LEU A 51 -0.46 11.33 -0.20
N ILE A 52 0.81 11.33 -0.61
CA ILE A 52 1.92 11.03 0.29
C ILE A 52 2.12 12.20 1.25
N ILE A 53 2.01 11.93 2.55
CA ILE A 53 2.15 12.93 3.63
C ILE A 53 3.37 12.68 4.52
N GLY A 54 4.06 11.56 4.32
CA GLY A 54 5.28 11.22 5.06
C GLY A 54 5.92 9.93 4.57
N GLY A 55 7.06 9.58 5.18
CA GLY A 55 7.82 8.37 4.87
C GLY A 55 8.53 7.82 6.10
N TYR A 56 8.75 6.50 6.10
CA TYR A 56 9.48 5.74 7.12
C TYR A 56 10.74 5.16 6.49
N TYR A 57 11.85 5.28 7.19
CA TYR A 57 13.11 4.71 6.76
C TYR A 57 13.12 3.20 6.96
N GLY A 58 13.67 2.48 5.98
CA GLY A 58 13.87 1.04 6.10
C GLY A 58 14.87 0.70 7.20
N SER A 59 14.66 -0.45 7.85
CA SER A 59 15.63 -1.04 8.78
C SER A 59 16.51 -2.09 8.08
N GLY A 60 17.74 -2.28 8.55
CA GLY A 60 18.63 -3.34 8.07
C GLY A 60 19.34 -3.00 6.75
N ARG A 61 19.13 -3.82 5.71
CA ARG A 61 19.88 -3.71 4.43
C ARG A 61 19.47 -2.49 3.60
N CYS A 62 18.27 -1.95 3.83
CA CYS A 62 17.75 -0.69 3.25
C CYS A 62 17.88 0.48 4.24
N GLY A 63 18.82 0.39 5.20
CA GLY A 63 19.06 1.43 6.19
C GLY A 63 19.57 2.72 5.52
N GLY A 64 18.74 3.76 5.53
CA GLY A 64 19.05 5.06 4.94
C GLY A 64 18.09 5.50 3.83
N GLU A 65 17.28 4.59 3.29
CA GLU A 65 16.28 4.87 2.26
C GLU A 65 14.86 4.82 2.85
N VAL A 66 13.93 5.57 2.25
CA VAL A 66 12.52 5.52 2.64
C VAL A 66 11.91 4.24 2.05
N ALA A 67 11.49 3.31 2.93
CA ALA A 67 10.96 2.02 2.49
C ALA A 67 9.43 1.96 2.51
N GLN A 68 8.79 2.84 3.27
CA GLN A 68 7.33 2.88 3.38
C GLN A 68 6.85 4.33 3.40
N PHE A 69 5.73 4.59 2.74
CA PHE A 69 5.11 5.90 2.67
C PHE A 69 3.85 5.95 3.53
N LEU A 70 3.69 7.04 4.28
CA LEU A 70 2.42 7.36 4.93
C LEU A 70 1.56 8.13 3.93
N VAL A 71 0.39 7.59 3.62
CA VAL A 71 -0.56 8.24 2.71
C VAL A 71 -1.77 8.79 3.48
N GLY A 72 -2.34 9.87 2.97
CA GLY A 72 -3.47 10.56 3.55
C GLY A 72 -4.54 10.94 2.52
N LEU A 73 -5.76 11.07 3.02
CA LEU A 73 -6.92 11.54 2.26
C LEU A 73 -7.17 13.01 2.55
N ALA A 74 -7.51 13.76 1.51
CA ALA A 74 -7.88 15.17 1.64
C ALA A 74 -9.30 15.31 2.19
N GLU A 75 -9.49 16.14 3.21
CA GLU A 75 -10.84 16.53 3.63
C GLU A 75 -11.49 17.39 2.53
N ARG A 76 -12.80 17.19 2.29
CA ARG A 76 -13.52 17.91 1.23
C ARG A 76 -13.37 19.42 1.43
N PRO A 77 -12.72 20.14 0.49
CA PRO A 77 -12.55 21.57 0.64
C PRO A 77 -13.85 22.32 0.41
N SER A 78 -13.95 23.53 0.96
CA SER A 78 -14.95 24.50 0.51
C SER A 78 -14.74 24.80 -0.99
N PRO A 79 -15.80 25.10 -1.75
CA PRO A 79 -15.66 25.44 -3.16
C PRO A 79 -14.64 26.57 -3.35
N ASN A 80 -13.78 26.41 -4.36
CA ASN A 80 -12.73 27.35 -4.72
C ASN A 80 -11.53 27.46 -3.75
N THR A 81 -11.33 26.49 -2.86
CA THR A 81 -10.17 26.46 -1.93
C THR A 81 -9.43 25.13 -2.01
N HIS A 82 -8.12 25.14 -1.75
CA HIS A 82 -7.34 23.91 -1.61
C HIS A 82 -7.62 23.23 -0.26
N PRO A 83 -7.59 21.88 -0.19
CA PRO A 83 -7.74 21.16 1.06
C PRO A 83 -6.59 21.52 2.01
N LYS A 84 -6.94 21.96 3.22
CA LYS A 84 -5.98 22.36 4.26
C LYS A 84 -5.71 21.26 5.28
N ARG A 85 -6.56 20.23 5.32
CA ARG A 85 -6.47 19.13 6.27
C ARG A 85 -6.41 17.81 5.52
N PHE A 86 -5.46 16.98 5.92
CA PHE A 86 -5.28 15.63 5.44
C PHE A 86 -5.38 14.67 6.61
N ILE A 87 -6.10 13.57 6.41
CA ILE A 87 -6.28 12.52 7.41
C ILE A 87 -5.38 11.36 7.01
N SER A 88 -4.49 10.93 7.91
CA SER A 88 -3.65 9.75 7.69
C SER A 88 -4.52 8.51 7.51
N PHE A 89 -4.30 7.75 6.45
CA PHE A 89 -5.12 6.60 6.08
C PHE A 89 -4.38 5.28 6.25
N CYS A 90 -3.31 5.04 5.50
CA CYS A 90 -2.55 3.80 5.57
C CYS A 90 -1.05 4.01 5.28
N ARG A 91 -0.27 2.95 5.46
CA ARG A 91 1.13 2.87 5.03
C ARG A 91 1.23 1.98 3.80
N VAL A 92 2.02 2.40 2.82
CA VAL A 92 2.25 1.66 1.58
C VAL A 92 3.75 1.48 1.39
N GLY A 93 4.21 0.25 1.16
CA GLY A 93 5.64 -0.06 0.97
C GLY A 93 5.91 -1.13 -0.09
N THR A 94 4.88 -1.54 -0.85
CA THR A 94 4.99 -2.56 -1.89
C THR A 94 4.14 -2.17 -3.09
N GLY A 95 4.53 -2.58 -4.29
CA GLY A 95 3.77 -2.34 -5.53
C GLY A 95 4.37 -1.27 -6.44
N LEU A 96 5.46 -0.62 -6.03
CA LEU A 96 6.30 0.22 -6.88
C LEU A 96 7.49 -0.61 -7.39
N SER A 97 7.91 -0.34 -8.63
CA SER A 97 9.21 -0.79 -9.13
C SER A 97 10.36 -0.06 -8.43
N ASP A 98 11.57 -0.62 -8.48
CA ASP A 98 12.74 -0.02 -7.83
C ASP A 98 13.03 1.41 -8.33
N ASP A 99 12.83 1.66 -9.64
CA ASP A 99 13.02 2.98 -10.26
C ASP A 99 11.96 4.00 -9.80
N GLU A 100 10.69 3.57 -9.69
CA GLU A 100 9.59 4.40 -9.20
C GLU A 100 9.76 4.71 -7.71
N LEU A 101 10.25 3.73 -6.95
CA LEU A 101 10.55 3.89 -5.54
C LEU A 101 11.64 4.93 -5.34
N ASP A 102 12.76 4.84 -6.06
CA ASP A 102 13.87 5.80 -5.96
C ASP A 102 13.43 7.23 -6.32
N SER A 103 12.67 7.36 -7.42
CA SER A 103 12.11 8.65 -7.87
C SER A 103 11.18 9.26 -6.82
N THR A 104 10.29 8.45 -6.24
CA THR A 104 9.35 8.89 -5.20
C THR A 104 10.07 9.23 -3.90
N CYS A 105 11.07 8.44 -3.51
CA CYS A 105 11.93 8.70 -2.37
C CYS A 105 12.65 10.04 -2.50
N CYS A 106 13.25 10.32 -3.66
CA CYS A 106 13.93 11.59 -3.93
C CYS A 106 12.98 12.78 -3.74
N LEU A 107 11.80 12.74 -4.36
CA LEU A 107 10.79 13.82 -4.24
C LEU A 107 10.32 14.03 -2.80
N VAL A 108 10.08 12.92 -2.07
CA VAL A 108 9.66 12.99 -0.67
C VAL A 108 10.77 13.58 0.21
N ILE A 109 12.03 13.16 0.01
CA ILE A 109 13.17 13.69 0.77
C ILE A 109 13.35 15.18 0.50
N GLU A 110 13.25 15.63 -0.76
CA GLU A 110 13.34 17.05 -1.11
C GLU A 110 12.25 17.89 -0.42
N LEU A 111 11.00 17.41 -0.45
CA LEU A 111 9.88 18.06 0.23
C LEU A 111 10.07 18.10 1.75
N LEU A 112 10.51 16.99 2.35
CA LEU A 112 10.77 16.90 3.80
C LEU A 112 11.89 17.85 4.22
N MET A 113 12.96 17.95 3.42
CA MET A 113 14.05 18.91 3.66
C MET A 113 13.56 20.35 3.58
N HIS A 114 12.67 20.66 2.62
CA HIS A 114 12.06 21.99 2.53
C HIS A 114 11.18 22.29 3.76
N PHE A 115 10.36 21.34 4.19
CA PHE A 115 9.52 21.50 5.39
C PHE A 115 10.32 21.63 6.68
N ALA A 116 11.38 20.84 6.85
CA ALA A 116 12.28 20.91 8.00
C ALA A 116 12.97 22.28 8.11
N ARG A 117 13.33 22.89 6.97
CA ARG A 117 13.88 24.25 6.92
C ARG A 117 12.86 25.32 7.34
N LEU A 118 11.58 25.13 7.03
CA LEU A 118 10.52 26.07 7.37
C LEU A 118 10.00 25.89 8.80
N ASN A 119 10.12 24.69 9.38
CA ASN A 119 9.64 24.36 10.70
C ASN A 119 10.73 23.69 11.55
N PRO A 120 11.46 24.44 12.39
CA PRO A 120 12.54 23.88 13.22
C PRO A 120 12.05 22.90 14.31
N HIS A 121 10.74 22.81 14.56
CA HIS A 121 10.14 21.80 15.44
C HIS A 121 9.76 20.51 14.71
N PHE A 122 9.92 20.46 13.38
CA PHE A 122 9.68 19.26 12.61
C PHE A 122 10.74 18.22 12.96
N GLN A 123 10.33 17.18 13.69
CA GLN A 123 11.17 16.01 13.89
C GLN A 123 10.93 15.05 12.73
N PRO A 124 11.98 14.66 11.98
CA PRO A 124 11.88 13.59 11.00
C PRO A 124 11.25 12.36 11.66
N TRP A 125 10.40 11.67 10.91
CA TRP A 125 9.69 10.48 11.39
C TRP A 125 10.68 9.36 11.70
N GLN A 126 11.25 9.37 12.91
CA GLN A 126 11.91 8.21 13.48
C GLN A 126 10.84 7.23 13.94
N ASP A 127 11.09 5.95 13.73
CA ASP A 127 10.25 4.83 14.15
C ASP A 127 9.91 4.93 15.63
N ARG A 128 8.83 5.64 15.95
CA ARG A 128 8.31 5.76 17.32
C ARG A 128 7.44 4.56 17.67
N LEU A 129 7.88 3.37 17.26
CA LEU A 129 7.40 2.09 17.73
C LEU A 129 8.62 1.19 17.91
N GLY A 130 9.29 1.37 19.05
CA GLY A 130 10.10 0.32 19.67
C GLY A 130 9.19 -0.70 20.36
N LEU A 131 8.29 -1.32 19.59
CA LEU A 131 7.50 -2.49 19.96
C LEU A 131 7.71 -3.57 18.91
#